data_AF-A0A4W6EI35-F1
#
_entry.id   AF-A0A4W6EI35-F1
#
_cell.length_a   1.000
_cell.length_b   1.000
_cell.length_c   1.000
_cell.angle_alpha   90.00
_cell.angle_beta   90.00
_cell.angle_gamma   90.00
#
_symmetry.space_group_name_H-M   'P 1'
#
loop_
_entity.id
_entity.type
_entity.pdbx_description
1 polymer ?
#
loop_
_entity_poly.entity_id
_entity_poly.type
_entity_poly.pdbx_seq_one_letter_code
_entity_poly.pdbx_strand_id
1 'polypeptide(L)'
;MAALFQKFTMKTSVFLLLLAAFTCGLARGDENAAEELQVETLVKPETCLILSKMGDTLQIHYTGKLMDGKVIDSSLSRDPLVVELGKRTVIAGLEQSLVGVCEGQKIKATIPSHLAYGKKGYPPTIPGDAALEFEVEVISVTQQTPWQKMVNDVFPLVCLALVPTLLGLVGLYLYKKASAQKPSKKKAKDKKIKKK
;
A
#
# COMPACT_ATOMS: atom_id res chain seq x y z
N MET A 1 -70.03 14.66 6.72
CA MET A 1 -68.61 14.23 6.70
C MET A 1 -67.69 15.42 6.41
N ALA A 2 -67.61 16.43 7.29
CA ALA A 2 -66.76 17.61 7.05
C ALA A 2 -66.00 18.13 8.29
N ALA A 3 -66.26 17.59 9.49
CA ALA A 3 -65.67 18.10 10.74
C ALA A 3 -64.56 17.20 11.34
N LEU A 4 -64.22 16.07 10.68
CA LEU A 4 -63.17 15.14 11.14
C LEU A 4 -61.86 15.25 10.37
N PHE A 5 -61.84 15.97 9.24
CA PHE A 5 -60.63 16.17 8.43
C PHE A 5 -59.76 17.36 8.88
N GLN A 6 -60.30 18.27 9.69
CA GLN A 6 -59.64 19.54 10.02
C GLN A 6 -58.69 19.47 11.23
N LYS A 7 -58.73 18.40 12.04
CA LYS A 7 -57.87 18.25 13.23
C LYS A 7 -56.56 17.49 12.95
N PHE A 8 -56.45 16.82 11.80
CA PHE A 8 -55.29 15.96 11.49
C PHE A 8 -54.18 16.70 10.74
N THR A 9 -54.50 17.80 10.04
CA THR A 9 -53.54 18.57 9.23
C THR A 9 -52.60 19.46 10.06
N MET A 10 -53.03 19.92 11.25
CA MET A 10 -52.25 20.88 12.04
C MET A 10 -51.17 20.21 12.92
N LYS A 11 -51.37 18.95 13.33
CA LYS A 11 -50.38 18.22 14.16
C LYS A 11 -49.24 17.61 13.34
N THR A 12 -49.49 17.24 12.09
CA THR A 12 -48.46 16.69 11.19
C THR A 12 -47.56 17.78 10.61
N SER A 13 -48.09 18.99 10.39
CA SER A 13 -47.33 20.12 9.84
C SER A 13 -46.30 20.70 10.83
N VAL A 14 -46.62 20.74 12.12
CA VAL A 14 -45.66 21.18 13.16
C VAL A 14 -44.54 20.15 13.40
N PHE A 15 -44.84 18.85 13.24
CA PHE A 15 -43.84 17.80 13.39
C PHE A 15 -42.86 17.74 12.20
N LEU A 16 -43.33 18.05 10.99
CA LEU A 16 -42.49 18.20 9.80
C LEU A 16 -41.60 19.45 9.85
N LEU A 17 -42.08 20.55 10.46
CA LEU A 17 -41.27 21.77 10.67
C LEU A 17 -40.20 21.59 11.76
N LEU A 18 -40.47 20.79 12.80
CA LEU A 18 -39.46 20.45 13.82
C LEU A 18 -38.37 19.50 13.28
N LEU A 19 -38.71 18.61 12.34
CA LEU A 19 -37.72 17.80 11.62
C LEU A 19 -36.81 18.64 10.71
N ALA A 20 -37.36 19.66 10.04
CA ALA A 20 -36.57 20.57 9.20
C ALA A 20 -35.60 21.46 10.02
N ALA A 21 -35.98 21.85 11.24
CA ALA A 21 -35.11 22.59 12.16
C ALA A 21 -33.99 21.71 12.76
N PHE A 22 -34.20 20.39 12.88
CA PHE A 22 -33.18 19.46 13.37
C PHE A 22 -32.16 19.08 12.28
N THR A 23 -32.54 19.13 11.01
CA THR A 23 -31.61 18.91 9.89
C THR A 23 -30.77 20.13 9.50
N CYS A 24 -31.08 21.32 10.02
CA CYS A 24 -30.35 22.55 9.70
C CYS A 24 -29.17 22.85 10.67
N GLY A 25 -28.88 21.95 11.61
CA GLY A 25 -27.87 22.14 12.67
C GLY A 25 -26.45 21.67 12.35
N LEU A 26 -26.18 21.11 11.16
CA LEU A 26 -24.84 20.65 10.76
C LEU A 26 -24.49 21.13 9.34
N ALA A 27 -24.62 22.43 9.09
CA ALA A 27 -23.79 23.08 8.09
C ALA A 27 -22.63 23.77 8.83
N ARG A 28 -21.80 22.97 9.52
CA ARG A 28 -20.46 23.42 9.86
C ARG A 28 -19.71 23.42 8.53
N GLY A 29 -19.36 24.62 8.06
CA GLY A 29 -18.49 24.79 6.90
C GLY A 29 -17.27 23.91 7.07
N ASP A 30 -17.07 23.02 6.11
CA ASP A 30 -15.89 22.17 6.06
C ASP A 30 -14.73 23.02 5.56
N GLU A 31 -14.05 23.68 6.50
CA GLU A 31 -12.78 24.36 6.26
C GLU A 31 -11.60 23.38 6.27
N ASN A 32 -11.79 22.12 5.82
CA ASN A 32 -10.72 21.12 5.70
C ASN A 32 -10.43 20.74 4.25
N ALA A 33 -10.12 21.73 3.42
CA ALA A 33 -9.52 21.47 2.11
C ALA A 33 -8.13 20.79 2.20
N ALA A 34 -7.53 20.71 3.39
CA ALA A 34 -6.21 20.12 3.64
C ALA A 34 -6.26 18.64 4.12
N GLU A 35 -7.40 17.97 4.11
CA GLU A 35 -7.50 16.54 4.46
C GLU A 35 -7.34 15.57 3.29
N GLU A 36 -7.35 16.03 2.04
CA GLU A 36 -7.19 15.13 0.89
C GLU A 36 -5.86 15.37 0.18
N LEU A 37 -5.32 14.30 -0.40
CA LEU A 37 -4.15 14.37 -1.30
C LEU A 37 -4.55 15.15 -2.55
N GLN A 38 -3.89 16.28 -2.79
CA GLN A 38 -4.11 17.08 -4.00
C GLN A 38 -2.92 16.89 -4.94
N VAL A 39 -3.19 16.55 -6.20
CA VAL A 39 -2.16 16.38 -7.23
C VAL A 39 -2.48 17.31 -8.40
N GLU A 40 -1.61 18.28 -8.61
CA GLU A 40 -1.67 19.23 -9.71
C GLU A 40 -0.58 18.91 -10.74
N THR A 41 -0.91 18.94 -12.03
CA THR A 41 0.11 18.79 -13.09
C THR A 41 0.69 20.15 -13.43
N LEU A 42 1.97 20.36 -13.15
CA LEU A 42 2.70 21.59 -13.47
C LEU A 42 3.17 21.62 -14.94
N VAL A 43 3.69 20.49 -15.42
CA VAL A 43 4.17 20.35 -16.80
C VAL A 43 3.68 19.03 -17.35
N LYS A 44 2.99 19.08 -18.48
CA LYS A 44 2.57 17.90 -19.22
C LYS A 44 3.47 17.74 -20.45
N PRO A 45 4.12 16.57 -20.64
CA PRO A 45 4.95 16.34 -21.81
C PRO A 45 4.08 16.24 -23.07
N GLU A 46 4.68 16.50 -24.24
CA GLU A 46 3.99 16.40 -25.54
C GLU A 46 3.46 15.00 -25.82
N THR A 47 4.21 13.99 -25.35
CA THR A 47 3.88 12.58 -25.53
C THR A 47 3.80 11.88 -24.16
N CYS A 48 2.63 11.34 -23.84
CA CYS A 48 2.33 10.68 -22.57
C CYS A 48 1.66 9.33 -22.86
N LEU A 49 2.41 8.41 -23.46
CA LEU A 49 1.89 7.11 -23.93
C LEU A 49 1.81 6.07 -22.82
N ILE A 50 2.75 6.14 -21.87
CA ILE A 50 2.88 5.19 -20.77
C ILE A 50 2.54 5.92 -19.49
N LEU A 51 1.44 5.50 -18.87
CA LEU A 51 1.04 5.94 -17.53
C LEU A 51 1.53 4.90 -16.51
N SER A 52 2.11 5.40 -15.43
CA SER A 52 2.53 4.59 -14.31
C SER A 52 1.34 3.92 -13.62
N LYS A 53 1.54 2.68 -13.19
CA LYS A 53 0.57 1.90 -12.41
C LYS A 53 1.29 1.19 -11.26
N MET A 54 0.50 0.69 -10.30
CA MET A 54 1.01 -0.13 -9.20
C MET A 54 1.87 -1.28 -9.74
N GLY A 55 3.06 -1.44 -9.13
CA GLY A 55 4.11 -2.34 -9.55
C GLY A 55 5.23 -1.66 -10.34
N ASP A 56 4.95 -0.61 -11.11
CA ASP A 56 5.97 0.04 -11.94
C ASP A 56 7.07 0.71 -11.11
N THR A 57 8.23 0.86 -11.72
CA THR A 57 9.38 1.54 -11.12
C THR A 57 9.57 2.90 -11.77
N LEU A 58 9.60 3.96 -10.98
CA LEU A 58 9.83 5.33 -11.43
C LEU A 58 11.17 5.83 -10.94
N GLN A 59 11.85 6.60 -11.78
CA GLN A 59 12.95 7.46 -11.35
C GLN A 59 12.46 8.89 -11.30
N ILE A 60 12.60 9.55 -10.16
CA ILE A 60 12.06 10.89 -9.94
C ILE A 60 13.12 11.83 -9.36
N HIS A 61 13.04 13.09 -9.76
CA HIS A 61 13.57 14.17 -8.95
C HIS A 61 12.45 14.84 -8.17
N TYR A 62 12.69 15.21 -6.93
CA TYR A 62 11.71 15.88 -6.08
C TYR A 62 12.32 17.00 -5.26
N THR A 63 11.48 17.94 -4.85
CA THR A 63 11.75 18.89 -3.77
C THR A 63 10.55 18.89 -2.83
N GLY A 64 10.78 18.46 -1.59
CA GLY A 64 9.79 18.45 -0.52
C GLY A 64 9.93 19.68 0.37
N LYS A 65 8.81 20.36 0.63
CA LYS A 65 8.73 21.59 1.42
C LYS A 65 7.60 21.48 2.45
N LEU A 66 7.73 22.24 3.53
CA LEU A 66 6.60 22.55 4.42
C LEU A 66 5.69 23.59 3.74
N MET A 67 4.45 23.72 4.23
CA MET A 67 3.49 24.72 3.72
C MET A 67 3.95 26.18 3.94
N ASP A 68 4.92 26.41 4.83
CA ASP A 68 5.58 27.71 5.03
C ASP A 68 6.67 28.00 3.98
N GLY A 69 6.90 27.09 3.03
CA GLY A 69 7.92 27.17 1.98
C GLY A 69 9.30 26.66 2.38
N LYS A 70 9.51 26.25 3.64
CA LYS A 70 10.81 25.71 4.08
C LYS A 70 11.08 24.37 3.39
N VAL A 71 12.16 24.31 2.63
CA VAL A 71 12.63 23.07 2.00
C VAL A 71 13.10 22.10 3.07
N ILE A 72 12.53 20.89 3.07
CA ILE A 72 12.91 19.78 3.95
C ILE A 72 14.00 18.95 3.29
N ASP A 73 13.82 18.63 2.01
CA ASP A 73 14.74 17.79 1.24
C ASP A 73 14.54 18.04 -0.27
N SER A 74 15.60 17.81 -1.05
CA SER A 74 15.58 17.88 -2.52
C SER A 74 16.58 16.90 -3.12
N SER A 75 16.18 16.20 -4.17
CA SER A 75 17.06 15.29 -4.89
C SER A 75 17.82 15.94 -6.05
N LEU A 76 17.64 17.23 -6.32
CA LEU A 76 18.23 17.88 -7.51
C LEU A 76 19.76 17.88 -7.52
N SER A 77 20.40 17.73 -6.37
CA SER A 77 21.87 17.70 -6.23
C SER A 77 22.47 16.29 -6.22
N ARG A 78 21.66 15.24 -6.42
CA ARG A 78 22.04 13.83 -6.32
C ARG A 78 21.35 13.00 -7.40
N ASP A 79 21.63 11.70 -7.47
CA ASP A 79 20.98 10.80 -8.42
C ASP A 79 19.46 10.74 -8.19
N PRO A 80 18.65 10.50 -9.26
CA PRO A 80 17.20 10.34 -9.14
C PRO A 80 16.80 9.28 -8.11
N LEU A 81 15.75 9.57 -7.35
CA LEU A 81 15.19 8.61 -6.41
C LEU A 81 14.42 7.53 -7.20
N VAL A 82 14.73 6.27 -6.92
CA VAL A 82 13.99 5.13 -7.47
C VAL A 82 12.83 4.78 -6.54
N VAL A 83 11.61 4.79 -7.07
CA VAL A 83 10.38 4.46 -6.35
C VAL A 83 9.67 3.32 -7.05
N GLU A 84 9.42 2.22 -6.34
CA GLU A 84 8.59 1.11 -6.81
C GLU A 84 7.17 1.26 -6.25
N LEU A 85 6.19 1.47 -7.13
CA LEU A 85 4.81 1.71 -6.72
C LEU A 85 4.20 0.45 -6.07
N GLY A 86 3.73 0.60 -4.83
CA GLY A 86 3.12 -0.47 -4.04
C GLY A 86 4.08 -1.15 -3.07
N LYS A 87 5.35 -0.71 -3.01
CA LYS A 87 6.34 -1.20 -2.03
C LYS A 87 6.41 -0.33 -0.78
N ARG A 88 5.79 0.86 -0.77
CA ARG A 88 5.80 1.80 0.36
C ARG A 88 7.22 2.17 0.81
N THR A 89 8.12 2.36 -0.16
CA THR A 89 9.50 2.81 0.08
C THR A 89 9.58 4.30 0.41
N VAL A 90 8.53 5.05 0.04
CA VAL A 90 8.34 6.48 0.34
C VAL A 90 7.03 6.67 1.11
N ILE A 91 6.78 7.90 1.59
CA ILE A 91 5.52 8.24 2.26
C ILE A 91 4.31 7.95 1.35
N ALA A 92 3.20 7.51 1.96
CA ALA A 92 2.04 7.01 1.22
C ALA A 92 1.48 8.05 0.24
N GLY A 93 1.42 9.32 0.61
CA GLY A 93 0.91 10.37 -0.27
C GLY A 93 1.79 10.64 -1.49
N LEU A 94 3.11 10.46 -1.36
CA LEU A 94 4.05 10.62 -2.47
C LEU A 94 3.96 9.42 -3.41
N GLU A 95 3.82 8.20 -2.88
CA GLU A 95 3.58 7.02 -3.72
C GLU A 95 2.26 7.13 -4.48
N GLN A 96 1.19 7.61 -3.83
CA GLN A 96 -0.12 7.80 -4.43
C GLN A 96 -0.13 8.89 -5.51
N SER A 97 0.61 9.98 -5.33
CA SER A 97 0.68 11.06 -6.33
C SER A 97 1.40 10.66 -7.61
N LEU A 98 2.20 9.59 -7.57
CA LEU A 98 2.94 9.05 -8.70
C LEU A 98 2.15 8.01 -9.51
N VAL A 99 0.88 7.80 -9.24
CA VAL A 99 0.02 6.89 -10.02
C VAL A 99 -0.60 7.65 -11.18
N GLY A 100 -0.53 7.10 -12.39
CA GLY A 100 -1.11 7.73 -13.58
C GLY A 100 -0.30 8.91 -14.11
N VAL A 101 0.99 8.98 -13.79
CA VAL A 101 1.92 9.96 -14.36
C VAL A 101 2.76 9.33 -15.46
N CYS A 102 3.31 10.14 -16.35
CA CYS A 102 4.20 9.70 -17.42
C CYS A 102 5.60 10.32 -17.31
N GLU A 103 6.53 9.75 -18.05
CA GLU A 103 7.89 10.25 -18.19
C GLU A 103 7.90 11.71 -18.70
N GLY A 104 8.74 12.55 -18.09
CA GLY A 104 8.85 13.98 -18.38
C GLY A 104 7.74 14.84 -17.75
N GLN A 105 6.76 14.25 -17.06
CA GLN A 105 5.73 15.01 -16.36
C GLN A 105 6.27 15.63 -15.07
N LYS A 106 5.87 16.87 -14.80
CA LYS A 106 6.08 17.52 -13.50
C LYS A 106 4.76 17.68 -12.79
N ILE A 107 4.70 17.25 -11.54
CA ILE A 107 3.52 17.33 -10.68
C ILE A 107 3.85 18.07 -9.39
N LYS A 108 2.83 18.67 -8.80
CA LYS A 108 2.85 19.22 -7.46
C LYS A 108 1.85 18.43 -6.62
N ALA A 109 2.33 17.83 -5.54
CA ALA A 109 1.52 17.04 -4.63
C ALA A 109 1.46 17.71 -3.25
N THR A 110 0.26 18.10 -2.82
CA THR A 110 -0.01 18.57 -1.46
C THR A 110 -0.47 17.37 -0.65
N ILE A 111 0.38 16.92 0.27
CA ILE A 111 0.21 15.69 1.03
C ILE A 111 -0.23 16.04 2.46
N PRO A 112 -1.42 15.61 2.89
CA PRO A 112 -1.87 15.80 4.27
C PRO A 112 -1.04 14.98 5.25
N SER A 113 -1.01 15.40 6.51
CA SER A 113 -0.11 14.82 7.51
C SER A 113 -0.29 13.31 7.67
N HIS A 114 -1.51 12.79 7.63
CA HIS A 114 -1.80 11.36 7.80
C HIS A 114 -1.31 10.48 6.63
N LEU A 115 -1.05 11.05 5.44
CA LEU A 115 -0.39 10.38 4.31
C LEU A 115 1.13 10.65 4.26
N ALA A 116 1.64 11.46 5.20
CA ALA A 116 3.05 11.79 5.39
C ALA A 116 3.59 11.21 6.72
N TYR A 117 3.89 12.07 7.69
CA TYR A 117 4.53 11.70 8.98
C TYR A 117 3.56 11.72 10.18
N GLY A 118 2.29 12.05 9.94
CA GLY A 118 1.21 12.09 10.93
C GLY A 118 1.48 12.99 12.13
N LYS A 119 0.81 12.68 13.24
CA LYS A 119 0.93 13.40 14.53
C LYS A 119 2.35 13.43 15.09
N LYS A 120 3.16 12.42 14.76
CA LYS A 120 4.53 12.31 15.28
C LYS A 120 5.50 13.26 14.55
N GLY A 121 5.24 13.54 13.27
CA GLY A 121 6.18 14.27 12.44
C GLY A 121 7.51 13.53 12.26
N TYR A 122 8.54 14.28 11.86
CA TYR A 122 9.92 13.82 11.77
C TYR A 122 10.86 14.88 12.40
N PRO A 123 10.93 14.94 13.73
CA PRO A 123 11.73 15.96 14.41
C PRO A 123 13.24 15.82 14.14
N PRO A 124 14.00 16.91 14.06
CA PRO A 124 13.57 18.30 14.25
C PRO A 124 13.04 18.98 12.98
N THR A 125 13.04 18.29 11.84
CA THR A 125 12.83 18.91 10.52
C THR A 125 11.37 19.09 10.17
N ILE A 126 10.51 18.13 10.50
CA ILE A 126 9.08 18.11 10.17
C ILE A 126 8.27 18.06 11.47
N PRO A 127 7.46 19.08 11.77
CA PRO A 127 6.60 19.06 12.94
C PRO A 127 5.50 18.01 12.84
N GLY A 128 4.91 17.65 13.99
CA GLY A 128 3.72 16.81 14.02
C GLY A 128 2.55 17.48 13.32
N ASP A 129 1.69 16.67 12.71
CA ASP A 129 0.49 17.14 11.96
C ASP A 129 0.79 18.08 10.79
N ALA A 130 2.05 18.15 10.34
CA ALA A 130 2.43 18.97 9.20
C ALA A 130 1.97 18.36 7.87
N ALA A 131 1.30 19.17 7.04
CA ALA A 131 1.13 18.90 5.62
C ALA A 131 2.41 19.26 4.86
N LEU A 132 2.66 18.54 3.77
CA LEU A 132 3.87 18.68 2.95
C LEU A 132 3.50 19.00 1.51
N GLU A 133 4.35 19.79 0.86
CA GLU A 133 4.26 20.08 -0.56
C GLU A 133 5.44 19.45 -1.28
N PHE A 134 5.18 18.62 -2.29
CA PHE A 134 6.21 17.98 -3.11
C PHE A 134 6.07 18.42 -4.56
N GLU A 135 7.11 19.04 -5.09
CA GLU A 135 7.28 19.21 -6.53
C GLU A 135 8.09 18.01 -7.03
N VAL A 136 7.56 17.28 -8.00
CA VAL A 136 8.15 16.04 -8.52
C VAL A 136 8.26 16.09 -10.03
N GLU A 137 9.41 15.70 -10.55
CA GLU A 137 9.70 15.54 -11.97
C GLU A 137 10.01 14.07 -12.25
N VAL A 138 9.23 13.47 -13.15
CA VAL A 138 9.39 12.06 -13.52
C VAL A 138 10.44 11.96 -14.62
N ILE A 139 11.54 11.28 -14.32
CA ILE A 139 12.67 11.10 -15.25
C ILE A 139 12.46 9.89 -16.15
N SER A 140 11.95 8.79 -15.61
CA SER A 140 11.61 7.61 -16.40
C SER A 140 10.57 6.73 -15.70
N VAL A 141 9.81 5.98 -16.49
CA VAL A 141 8.83 4.99 -16.02
C VAL A 141 9.17 3.63 -16.61
N THR A 142 9.57 2.69 -15.76
CA THR A 142 9.85 1.31 -16.15
C THR A 142 8.66 0.43 -15.76
N GLN A 143 7.92 -0.05 -16.76
CA GLN A 143 6.78 -0.92 -16.52
C GLN A 143 7.20 -2.30 -16.05
N GLN A 144 6.47 -2.86 -15.09
CA GLN A 144 6.65 -4.28 -14.76
C GLN A 144 6.21 -5.18 -15.91
N THR A 145 7.12 -6.06 -16.33
CA THR A 145 6.76 -7.08 -17.31
C THR A 145 5.83 -8.12 -16.68
N PRO A 146 4.87 -8.68 -17.46
CA PRO A 146 3.97 -9.72 -16.95
C PRO A 146 4.70 -10.93 -16.37
N TRP A 147 5.85 -11.28 -16.95
CA TRP A 147 6.72 -12.34 -16.46
C TRP A 147 7.37 -12.01 -15.11
N GLN A 148 7.82 -10.78 -14.90
CA GLN A 148 8.38 -10.36 -13.60
C GLN A 148 7.33 -10.46 -12.49
N LYS A 149 6.08 -10.08 -12.78
CA LYS A 149 4.97 -10.25 -11.83
C LYS A 149 4.75 -11.73 -11.49
N MET A 150 4.73 -12.59 -12.50
CA MET A 150 4.60 -14.04 -12.29
C MET A 150 5.75 -14.62 -11.47
N VAL A 151 7.00 -14.24 -11.74
CA VAL A 151 8.16 -14.72 -10.97
C VAL A 151 8.07 -14.25 -9.52
N ASN A 152 7.78 -12.97 -9.29
CA ASN A 152 7.71 -12.42 -7.93
C ASN A 152 6.59 -13.04 -7.08
N ASP A 153 5.45 -13.35 -7.67
CA ASP A 153 4.30 -13.89 -6.93
C ASP A 153 4.28 -15.43 -6.86
N VAL A 154 4.67 -16.12 -7.95
CA VAL A 154 4.53 -17.59 -8.08
C VAL A 154 5.78 -18.32 -7.60
N PHE A 155 6.98 -17.78 -7.88
CA PHE A 155 8.22 -18.48 -7.56
C PHE A 155 8.40 -18.75 -6.05
N PRO A 156 8.11 -17.80 -5.13
CA PRO A 156 8.20 -18.08 -3.70
C PRO A 156 7.25 -19.19 -3.26
N LEU A 157 6.01 -19.21 -3.77
CA LEU A 157 5.02 -20.24 -3.45
C LEU A 157 5.46 -21.62 -3.96
N VAL A 158 5.97 -21.66 -5.19
CA VAL A 158 6.52 -22.88 -5.79
C VAL A 158 7.72 -23.39 -4.97
N CYS A 159 8.65 -22.52 -4.59
CA CYS A 159 9.77 -22.90 -3.71
C CYS A 159 9.30 -23.42 -2.35
N LEU A 160 8.30 -22.77 -1.74
CA LEU A 160 7.74 -23.19 -0.45
C LEU A 160 7.06 -24.58 -0.53
N ALA A 161 6.51 -24.98 -1.67
CA ALA A 161 5.95 -26.32 -1.86
C ALA A 161 7.02 -27.36 -2.26
N LEU A 162 7.96 -26.98 -3.13
CA LEU A 162 8.97 -27.90 -3.67
C LEU A 162 10.04 -28.27 -2.63
N VAL A 163 10.51 -27.33 -1.81
CA VAL A 163 11.59 -27.61 -0.85
C VAL A 163 11.16 -28.64 0.22
N PRO A 164 9.99 -28.51 0.89
CA PRO A 164 9.54 -29.51 1.87
C PRO A 164 9.21 -30.86 1.24
N THR A 165 8.66 -30.88 0.02
CA THR A 165 8.37 -32.14 -0.68
C THR A 165 9.65 -32.88 -1.05
N LEU A 166 10.68 -32.18 -1.53
CA LEU A 166 12.01 -32.77 -1.77
C LEU A 166 12.65 -33.31 -0.49
N LEU A 167 12.65 -32.52 0.59
CA LEU A 167 13.18 -32.97 1.89
C LEU A 167 12.40 -34.17 2.43
N GLY A 168 11.07 -34.18 2.28
CA GLY A 168 10.20 -35.29 2.65
C GLY A 168 10.51 -36.56 1.84
N LEU A 169 10.69 -36.45 0.52
CA LEU A 169 11.06 -37.57 -0.34
C LEU A 169 12.45 -38.13 0.00
N VAL A 170 13.44 -37.25 0.23
CA VAL A 170 14.77 -37.64 0.69
C VAL A 170 14.68 -38.34 2.05
N GLY A 171 13.92 -37.79 2.99
CA GLY A 171 13.66 -38.41 4.30
C GLY A 171 13.02 -39.79 4.19
N LEU A 172 11.99 -39.94 3.36
CA LEU A 172 11.32 -41.22 3.09
C LEU A 172 12.26 -42.23 2.45
N TYR A 173 13.10 -41.79 1.51
CA TYR A 173 14.13 -42.64 0.90
C TYR A 173 15.14 -43.14 1.95
N LEU A 174 15.66 -42.24 2.79
CA LEU A 174 16.59 -42.61 3.86
C LEU A 174 15.93 -43.53 4.90
N TYR A 175 14.67 -43.30 5.25
CA TYR A 175 13.90 -44.18 6.14
C TYR A 175 13.71 -45.58 5.55
N LYS A 176 13.32 -45.68 4.27
CA LYS A 176 13.22 -46.96 3.57
C LYS A 176 14.57 -47.67 3.48
N LYS A 177 15.65 -46.93 3.20
CA LYS A 177 17.01 -47.49 3.14
C LYS A 177 17.50 -48.00 4.49
N ALA A 178 17.27 -47.25 5.57
CA ALA A 178 17.63 -47.67 6.93
C ALA A 178 16.78 -48.85 7.44
N SER A 179 15.49 -48.88 7.10
CA SER A 179 14.58 -49.97 7.49
C SER A 179 14.83 -51.26 6.71
N ALA A 180 15.17 -51.19 5.42
CA ALA A 180 15.60 -52.33 4.62
C ALA A 180 16.93 -52.94 5.13
N GLN A 181 17.78 -52.14 5.77
CA GLN A 181 19.03 -52.60 6.35
C GLN A 181 18.89 -53.29 7.71
N LYS A 182 17.71 -53.37 8.36
CA LYS A 182 17.54 -54.11 9.63
C LYS A 182 17.95 -55.59 9.43
N PRO A 183 19.16 -56.01 9.85
CA PRO A 183 19.63 -57.36 9.63
C PRO A 183 19.33 -58.16 10.90
N SER A 184 18.53 -59.23 10.80
CA SER A 184 18.81 -60.55 11.39
C SER A 184 19.39 -60.66 12.83
N LYS A 185 19.30 -59.69 13.74
CA LYS A 185 19.80 -59.85 15.13
C LYS A 185 18.80 -60.55 16.06
N LYS A 186 17.53 -60.70 15.65
CA LYS A 186 16.56 -61.52 16.39
C LYS A 186 16.79 -63.03 16.17
N LYS A 187 17.37 -63.46 15.04
CA LYS A 187 17.71 -64.88 14.79
C LYS A 187 19.00 -65.36 15.47
N ALA A 188 19.82 -64.46 16.02
CA ALA A 188 21.06 -64.80 16.72
C ALA A 188 20.88 -64.96 18.25
N LYS A 189 19.82 -64.42 18.86
CA LYS A 189 19.59 -64.52 20.31
C LYS A 189 18.83 -65.80 20.72
N ASP A 190 17.97 -66.35 19.85
CA ASP A 190 17.30 -67.65 20.09
C ASP A 190 18.23 -68.87 19.98
N LYS A 191 19.34 -68.77 19.23
CA LYS A 191 20.34 -69.86 19.16
C LYS A 191 21.27 -69.93 20.38
N LYS A 192 21.28 -68.92 21.27
CA LYS A 192 22.12 -68.92 22.49
C LYS A 192 21.37 -69.37 23.75
N ILE A 193 20.03 -69.46 23.72
CA ILE A 193 19.22 -69.98 24.85
C ILE A 193 18.95 -71.49 24.73
N LYS A 194 19.03 -72.07 23.52
CA LYS A 194 18.91 -73.53 23.29
C LYS A 194 20.22 -74.33 23.48
N LYS A 195 21.27 -73.73 24.03
CA LYS A 195 22.58 -74.38 24.19
C LYS A 195 23.16 -74.25 25.61
N LYS A 196 22.30 -74.02 26.61
CA LYS A 196 22.65 -74.05 28.02
C LYS A 196 21.60 -74.84 28.78
#